data_AF-A0A0K2ZIH2-F1
#
_entry.id   AF-A0A0K2ZIH2-F1
#
_cell.length_a   1.000
_cell.length_b   1.000
_cell.length_c   1.000
_cell.angle_alpha   90.00
_cell.angle_beta   90.00
_cell.angle_gamma   90.00
#
_symmetry.space_group_name_H-M   'P 1'
#
loop_
_entity.id
_entity.type
_entity.pdbx_description
1 polymer ?
#
loop_
_entity_poly.entity_id
_entity_poly.type
_entity_poly.pdbx_seq_one_letter_code
_entity_poly.pdbx_strand_id
1 'polypeptide(L)'
;MRLRNSNTSWAGFGQLTYKATDALTLTAGVRQTRDSKETRLLKTADTAAGVVTYRGRRDVRMADTQPSWDFSAMYALDDNVSVYAKVARGFRGPTIQGRSAVFNSDFTTADSETILSWEAGIKSSLFDNRLRLNVTGFTYTVEDIQLNGNDSNGNGVLFNADKAKAYGMEADLDWRPIPNLSLSAGLSLLHSEIQDTRVYAQVCALNGVVVCTVNDPTIKVGANTFAQINGNPLPNAPTYNVNLAARYDIPVADGGAFFVATDWNKQGKTSVVLYDSTEFNSKGSFEGGLKLSYSGDYGAWEVAAFARNITNEKNLKGVIENYMAAVYNEPRIVGLSVDVHWH
;
A
#
# COMPACT_ATOMS: atom_id res chain seq x y z
N MET A 1 20.05 8.82 -21.11
CA MET A 1 18.78 9.57 -21.00
C MET A 1 18.83 10.56 -19.82
N ARG A 2 18.22 11.74 -19.97
CA ARG A 2 18.05 12.74 -18.90
C ARG A 2 16.66 13.37 -18.98
N LEU A 3 15.92 13.35 -17.88
CA LEU A 3 14.63 14.02 -17.72
C LEU A 3 14.76 15.24 -16.81
N ARG A 4 13.90 16.23 -17.02
CA ARG A 4 13.59 17.29 -16.06
C ARG A 4 12.11 17.20 -15.72
N ASN A 5 11.81 17.00 -14.45
CA ASN A 5 10.45 16.98 -13.93
C ASN A 5 10.20 18.25 -13.12
N SER A 6 9.02 18.84 -13.29
CA SER A 6 8.50 19.92 -12.45
C SER A 6 7.11 19.54 -11.97
N ASN A 7 6.85 19.74 -10.69
CA ASN A 7 5.54 19.58 -10.09
C ASN A 7 5.23 20.86 -9.31
N THR A 8 4.05 21.43 -9.51
CA THR A 8 3.56 22.61 -8.80
C THR A 8 2.15 22.33 -8.30
N SER A 9 1.93 22.51 -7.01
CA SER A 9 0.63 22.32 -6.37
C SER A 9 0.25 23.56 -5.58
N TRP A 10 -0.98 24.02 -5.77
CA TRP A 10 -1.58 25.12 -5.01
C TRP A 10 -2.88 24.63 -4.38
N ALA A 11 -3.12 24.97 -3.11
CA ALA A 11 -4.36 24.60 -2.46
C ALA A 11 -4.86 25.64 -1.47
N GLY A 12 -6.19 25.75 -1.39
CA GLY A 12 -6.90 26.41 -0.29
C GLY A 12 -7.71 25.37 0.46
N PHE A 13 -7.73 25.44 1.80
CA PHE A 13 -8.42 24.47 2.64
C PHE A 13 -8.97 25.09 3.91
N GLY A 14 -9.94 24.42 4.51
CA GLY A 14 -10.52 24.76 5.80
C GLY A 14 -11.19 23.55 6.41
N GLN A 15 -11.28 23.55 7.75
CA GLN A 15 -11.93 22.50 8.50
C GLN A 15 -12.64 23.12 9.70
N LEU A 16 -13.83 22.61 9.99
CA LEU A 16 -14.64 23.00 11.13
C LEU A 16 -14.98 21.76 11.94
N THR A 17 -14.78 21.84 13.25
CA THR A 17 -15.26 20.85 14.21
C THR A 17 -16.22 21.53 15.16
N TYR A 18 -17.38 20.91 15.36
CA TYR A 18 -18.47 21.42 16.17
C TYR A 18 -18.96 20.35 17.14
N LYS A 19 -18.98 20.68 18.44
CA LYS A 19 -19.64 19.87 19.46
C LYS A 19 -21.14 20.17 19.41
N ALA A 20 -21.90 19.30 18.74
CA ALA A 20 -23.34 19.45 18.59
C ALA A 20 -24.09 19.15 19.89
N THR A 21 -23.56 18.23 20.69
CA THR A 21 -23.97 17.96 22.08
C THR A 21 -22.73 17.62 22.91
N ASP A 22 -22.90 17.31 24.20
CA ASP A 22 -21.80 16.81 25.04
C ASP A 22 -21.21 15.48 24.54
N ALA A 23 -22.02 14.66 23.85
CA ALA A 23 -21.64 13.35 23.32
C ALA A 23 -21.35 13.34 21.81
N LEU A 24 -21.91 14.27 21.03
CA LEU A 24 -21.81 14.29 19.56
C LEU A 24 -20.87 15.39 19.07
N THR A 25 -19.80 14.97 18.39
CA THR A 25 -18.88 15.87 17.66
C THR A 25 -19.02 15.65 16.16
N LEU A 26 -19.23 16.73 15.42
CA LEU A 26 -19.29 16.76 13.96
C LEU A 26 -18.05 17.46 13.42
N THR A 27 -17.46 16.94 12.35
CA THR A 27 -16.35 17.57 11.65
C THR A 27 -16.61 17.59 10.16
N ALA A 28 -16.35 18.74 9.52
CA ALA A 28 -16.42 18.91 8.08
C ALA A 28 -15.15 19.60 7.57
N GLY A 29 -14.57 19.07 6.50
CA GLY A 29 -13.37 19.58 5.86
C GLY A 29 -13.58 19.79 4.36
N VAL A 30 -12.92 20.81 3.79
CA VAL A 30 -12.86 21.03 2.34
C VAL A 30 -11.48 21.55 1.94
N ARG A 31 -11.01 21.11 0.77
CA ARG A 31 -9.75 21.55 0.16
C ARG A 31 -9.89 21.57 -1.35
N GLN A 32 -9.63 22.71 -2.00
CA GLN A 32 -9.48 22.78 -3.44
C GLN A 32 -7.99 22.74 -3.77
N THR A 33 -7.54 21.78 -4.58
CA THR A 33 -6.13 21.65 -4.99
C THR A 33 -6.00 21.73 -6.50
N ARG A 34 -5.06 22.53 -7.00
CA ARG A 34 -4.63 22.54 -8.40
C ARG A 34 -3.22 21.98 -8.50
N ASP A 35 -3.09 20.87 -9.22
CA ASP A 35 -1.80 20.22 -9.50
C ASP A 35 -1.41 20.44 -10.97
N SER A 36 -0.14 20.72 -11.21
CA SER A 36 0.45 20.83 -12.55
C SER A 36 1.77 20.07 -12.57
N LYS A 37 1.88 19.09 -13.46
CA LYS A 37 3.10 18.30 -13.70
C LYS A 37 3.62 18.54 -15.10
N GLU A 38 4.93 18.64 -15.23
CA GLU A 38 5.63 18.77 -16.50
C GLU A 38 6.86 17.85 -16.51
N THR A 39 7.01 17.06 -17.56
CA THR A 39 8.19 16.23 -17.79
C THR A 39 8.78 16.58 -19.16
N ARG A 40 10.03 17.05 -19.14
CA ARG A 40 10.83 17.34 -20.33
C ARG A 40 11.95 16.33 -20.52
N LEU A 41 12.04 15.75 -21.71
CA LEU A 41 13.16 14.92 -22.16
C LEU A 41 14.31 15.80 -22.65
N LEU A 42 15.34 15.95 -21.83
CA LEU A 42 16.52 16.76 -22.15
C LEU A 42 17.56 16.00 -22.97
N LYS A 43 17.64 14.68 -22.80
CA LYS A 43 18.55 13.80 -23.56
C LYS A 43 17.92 12.41 -23.67
N THR A 44 17.89 11.85 -24.88
CA THR A 44 17.40 10.49 -25.17
C THR A 44 18.40 9.43 -24.70
N ALA A 45 18.01 8.15 -24.78
CA ALA A 45 18.97 7.05 -24.73
C ALA A 45 19.49 6.77 -26.15
N ASP A 46 20.77 6.43 -26.26
CA ASP A 46 21.33 5.90 -27.50
C ASP A 46 21.04 4.41 -27.55
N THR A 47 20.74 3.89 -28.73
CA THR A 47 20.68 2.44 -28.97
C THR A 47 22.07 1.82 -28.88
N ALA A 48 22.16 0.49 -28.88
CA ALA A 48 23.45 -0.22 -28.94
C ALA A 48 24.31 0.18 -30.17
N ALA A 49 23.67 0.63 -31.26
CA ALA A 49 24.33 1.15 -32.45
C ALA A 49 24.73 2.64 -32.35
N GLY A 50 24.58 3.27 -31.18
CA GLY A 50 24.93 4.67 -30.94
C GLY A 50 23.96 5.69 -31.57
N VAL A 51 22.80 5.25 -32.06
CA VAL A 51 21.80 6.13 -32.70
C VAL A 51 20.60 6.39 -31.80
N VAL A 52 20.03 7.59 -31.89
CA VAL A 52 18.81 7.98 -31.20
C VAL A 52 17.59 7.59 -32.05
N THR A 53 16.70 6.77 -31.49
CA THR A 53 15.47 6.31 -32.19
C THR A 53 14.18 6.84 -31.57
N TYR A 54 14.25 7.64 -30.50
CA TYR A 54 13.09 8.21 -29.83
C TYR A 54 12.24 9.11 -30.75
N ARG A 55 10.97 8.76 -30.93
CA ARG A 55 9.99 9.51 -31.75
C ARG A 55 8.81 10.09 -30.94
N GLY A 56 8.80 9.92 -29.62
CA GLY A 56 7.71 10.36 -28.74
C GLY A 56 7.73 11.85 -28.41
N ARG A 57 6.83 12.25 -27.50
CA ARG A 57 6.69 13.60 -26.96
C ARG A 57 7.83 13.92 -26.01
N ARG A 58 8.58 14.99 -26.31
CA ARG A 58 9.70 15.44 -25.46
C ARG A 58 9.29 16.39 -24.35
N ASP A 59 8.09 16.93 -24.41
CA ASP A 59 7.54 17.84 -23.41
C ASP A 59 6.09 17.44 -23.19
N VAL A 60 5.79 16.96 -21.98
CA VAL A 60 4.43 16.56 -21.59
C VAL A 60 4.07 17.34 -20.35
N ARG A 61 2.94 18.03 -20.41
CA ARG A 61 2.38 18.80 -19.32
C ARG A 61 0.95 18.34 -19.06
N MET A 62 0.64 18.11 -17.80
CA MET A 62 -0.71 17.80 -17.33
C MET A 62 -1.05 18.71 -16.15
N ALA A 63 -2.30 19.12 -16.04
CA ALA A 63 -2.76 19.85 -14.88
C ALA A 63 -4.23 19.54 -14.63
N ASP A 64 -4.61 19.51 -13.37
CA ASP A 64 -6.00 19.31 -12.97
C ASP A 64 -6.29 20.06 -11.66
N THR A 65 -7.56 20.40 -11.44
CA THR A 65 -8.04 21.04 -10.22
C THR A 65 -9.16 20.20 -9.61
N GLN A 66 -8.94 19.66 -8.42
CA GLN A 66 -9.85 18.72 -7.78
C GLN A 66 -10.21 19.19 -6.35
N PRO A 67 -11.50 19.06 -5.95
CA PRO A 67 -11.90 19.23 -4.57
C PRO A 67 -11.67 17.93 -3.77
N SER A 68 -11.19 18.06 -2.54
CA SER A 68 -11.30 17.03 -1.51
C SER A 68 -12.21 17.55 -0.40
N TRP A 69 -13.02 16.66 0.17
CA TRP A 69 -13.89 17.01 1.29
C TRP A 69 -14.13 15.79 2.17
N ASP A 70 -14.47 16.03 3.43
CA ASP A 70 -14.90 14.98 4.32
C ASP A 70 -15.94 15.48 5.30
N PHE A 71 -16.80 14.56 5.74
CA PHE A 71 -17.73 14.76 6.83
C PHE A 71 -17.63 13.57 7.78
N SER A 72 -17.49 13.83 9.07
CA SER A 72 -17.47 12.79 10.09
C SER A 72 -18.32 13.17 11.29
N ALA A 73 -18.93 12.15 11.88
CA ALA A 73 -19.68 12.23 13.13
C ALA A 73 -19.07 11.22 14.11
N MET A 74 -18.76 11.69 15.31
CA MET A 74 -18.28 10.87 16.42
C MET A 74 -19.23 11.04 17.60
N TYR A 75 -19.76 9.93 18.10
CA TYR A 75 -20.70 9.88 19.21
C TYR A 75 -20.09 9.09 20.37
N ALA A 76 -19.88 9.75 21.51
CA ALA A 76 -19.47 9.12 22.74
C ALA A 76 -20.66 8.36 23.35
N LEU A 77 -20.54 7.03 23.46
CA LEU A 77 -21.50 6.21 24.20
C LEU A 77 -21.29 6.39 25.71
N ASP A 78 -20.03 6.48 26.12
CA ASP A 78 -19.55 6.85 27.45
C ASP A 78 -18.12 7.42 27.34
N ASP A 79 -17.44 7.64 28.48
CA ASP A 79 -16.08 8.20 28.53
C ASP A 79 -15.00 7.30 27.88
N ASN A 80 -15.31 6.02 27.69
CA ASN A 80 -14.38 4.98 27.25
C ASN A 80 -14.70 4.42 25.86
N VAL A 81 -15.93 4.60 25.37
CA VAL A 81 -16.41 4.00 24.11
C VAL A 81 -17.07 5.06 23.23
N SER A 82 -16.65 5.10 21.97
CA SER A 82 -17.23 5.97 20.95
C SER A 82 -17.51 5.21 19.67
N VAL A 83 -18.58 5.58 19.00
CA VAL A 83 -18.86 5.14 17.62
C VAL A 83 -18.66 6.30 16.67
N TYR A 84 -18.29 6.01 15.43
CA TYR A 84 -18.11 7.04 14.42
C TYR A 84 -18.57 6.57 13.05
N ALA A 85 -18.88 7.56 12.21
CA ALA A 85 -19.07 7.38 10.78
C ALA A 85 -18.36 8.53 10.05
N LYS A 86 -17.82 8.23 8.86
CA LYS A 86 -17.14 9.20 8.00
C LYS A 86 -17.43 8.91 6.54
N VAL A 87 -17.61 9.98 5.77
CA VAL A 87 -17.58 9.96 4.31
C VAL A 87 -16.51 10.93 3.85
N ALA A 88 -15.68 10.52 2.90
CA ALA A 88 -14.59 11.36 2.40
C ALA A 88 -14.40 11.20 0.89
N ARG A 89 -14.23 12.33 0.21
CA ARG A 89 -13.77 12.39 -1.17
C ARG A 89 -12.33 12.90 -1.22
N GLY A 90 -11.48 12.17 -1.94
CA GLY A 90 -10.12 12.58 -2.28
C GLY A 90 -9.83 12.42 -3.77
N PHE A 91 -8.59 12.70 -4.15
CA PHE A 91 -8.10 12.46 -5.50
C PHE A 91 -6.59 12.22 -5.51
N ARG A 92 -6.09 11.58 -6.56
CA ARG A 92 -4.68 11.61 -6.95
C ARG A 92 -4.58 12.33 -8.28
N GLY A 93 -3.80 13.42 -8.32
CA GLY A 93 -3.65 14.25 -9.51
C GLY A 93 -3.03 13.50 -10.70
N PRO A 94 -2.98 14.13 -11.89
CA PRO A 94 -2.53 13.45 -13.11
C PRO A 94 -1.08 13.03 -12.98
N THR A 95 -0.66 11.95 -13.65
CA THR A 95 0.68 11.38 -13.53
C THR A 95 1.32 11.16 -14.89
N ILE A 96 2.62 11.48 -14.99
CA ILE A 96 3.44 11.26 -16.18
C ILE A 96 4.50 10.22 -15.85
N GLN A 97 4.54 9.12 -16.60
CA GLN A 97 5.59 8.11 -16.50
C GLN A 97 6.60 8.29 -17.63
N GLY A 98 7.76 8.86 -17.26
CA GLY A 98 8.85 9.14 -18.19
C GLY A 98 9.78 7.96 -18.51
N ARG A 99 9.68 6.83 -17.78
CA ARG A 99 10.62 5.70 -17.88
C ARG A 99 10.71 5.12 -19.30
N SER A 100 9.61 5.13 -20.05
CA SER A 100 9.53 4.65 -21.44
C SER A 100 10.58 5.27 -22.37
N ALA A 101 11.05 6.49 -22.09
CA ALA A 101 12.08 7.12 -22.92
C ALA A 101 13.47 6.48 -22.82
N VAL A 102 13.76 5.66 -21.79
CA VAL A 102 15.00 4.85 -21.76
C VAL A 102 14.98 3.84 -22.92
N PHE A 103 13.78 3.40 -23.30
CA PHE A 103 13.53 2.38 -24.32
C PHE A 103 13.12 2.99 -25.66
N ASN A 104 13.38 4.28 -25.84
CA ASN A 104 13.00 5.05 -27.03
C ASN A 104 11.47 5.10 -27.31
N SER A 105 10.63 4.85 -26.30
CA SER A 105 9.16 4.85 -26.37
C SER A 105 8.54 6.12 -25.78
N ASP A 106 7.37 6.54 -26.27
CA ASP A 106 6.67 7.74 -25.78
C ASP A 106 6.32 7.64 -24.28
N PHE A 107 6.19 8.80 -23.63
CA PHE A 107 5.73 8.87 -22.24
C PHE A 107 4.28 8.38 -22.14
N THR A 108 4.00 7.68 -21.05
CA THR A 108 2.63 7.27 -20.70
C THR A 108 2.09 8.19 -19.63
N THR A 109 0.79 8.43 -19.65
CA THR A 109 0.12 9.42 -18.82
C THR A 109 -1.18 8.86 -18.29
N ALA A 110 -1.55 9.23 -17.08
CA ALA A 110 -2.88 9.01 -16.54
C ALA A 110 -3.46 10.32 -16.01
N ASP A 111 -4.74 10.53 -16.27
CA ASP A 111 -5.52 11.63 -15.72
C ASP A 111 -5.76 11.42 -14.24
N SER A 112 -6.26 12.45 -13.55
CA SER A 112 -6.55 12.33 -12.12
C SER A 112 -7.56 11.22 -11.84
N GLU A 113 -7.35 10.51 -10.74
CA GLU A 113 -8.34 9.58 -10.19
C GLU A 113 -8.99 10.21 -8.96
N THR A 114 -10.23 9.83 -8.67
CA THR A 114 -10.95 10.33 -7.49
C THR A 114 -11.43 9.17 -6.65
N ILE A 115 -11.44 9.33 -5.33
CA ILE A 115 -11.89 8.30 -4.39
C ILE A 115 -13.02 8.85 -3.55
N LEU A 116 -14.09 8.07 -3.39
CA LEU A 116 -15.14 8.30 -2.40
C LEU A 116 -15.16 7.11 -1.44
N SER A 117 -14.87 7.35 -0.16
CA SER A 117 -14.90 6.34 0.89
C SER A 117 -16.00 6.60 1.91
N TRP A 118 -16.52 5.50 2.47
CA TRP A 118 -17.45 5.44 3.58
C TRP A 118 -16.86 4.53 4.65
N GLU A 119 -16.81 5.01 5.88
CA GLU A 119 -16.23 4.30 7.03
C GLU A 119 -17.17 4.42 8.22
N ALA A 120 -17.33 3.34 8.98
CA ALA A 120 -18.01 3.37 10.26
C ALA A 120 -17.36 2.39 11.22
N GLY A 121 -17.25 2.77 12.49
CA GLY A 121 -16.53 1.95 13.44
C GLY A 121 -16.74 2.34 14.89
N ILE A 122 -16.08 1.57 15.74
CA ILE A 122 -16.08 1.73 17.20
C ILE A 122 -14.64 1.95 17.63
N LYS A 123 -14.45 2.88 18.56
CA LYS A 123 -13.19 3.13 19.25
C LYS A 123 -13.42 2.94 20.74
N SER A 124 -12.53 2.22 21.40
CA SER A 124 -12.67 1.96 22.83
C SER A 124 -11.35 2.01 23.59
N SER A 125 -11.41 2.45 24.85
CA SER A 125 -10.33 2.37 25.83
C SER A 125 -10.90 1.86 27.16
N LEU A 126 -10.78 0.56 27.37
CA LEU A 126 -11.42 -0.20 28.44
C LEU A 126 -10.41 -0.55 29.55
N PHE A 127 -10.94 -0.90 30.73
CA PHE A 127 -10.17 -1.37 31.88
C PHE A 127 -9.03 -0.40 32.28
N ASP A 128 -9.34 0.87 32.50
CA ASP A 128 -8.38 1.92 32.83
C ASP A 128 -7.24 2.05 31.80
N ASN A 129 -7.60 2.10 30.51
CA ASN A 129 -6.67 2.15 29.37
C ASN A 129 -5.75 0.92 29.22
N ARG A 130 -6.11 -0.22 29.83
CA ARG A 130 -5.38 -1.49 29.63
C ARG A 130 -5.78 -2.20 28.36
N LEU A 131 -6.97 -1.97 27.83
CA LEU A 131 -7.45 -2.59 26.60
C LEU A 131 -7.94 -1.50 25.65
N ARG A 132 -7.31 -1.37 24.50
CA ARG A 132 -7.84 -0.61 23.36
C ARG A 132 -8.27 -1.60 22.30
N LEU A 133 -9.54 -1.51 21.89
CA LEU A 133 -10.07 -2.27 20.77
C LEU A 133 -10.77 -1.31 19.83
N ASN A 134 -10.31 -1.26 18.58
CA ASN A 134 -10.92 -0.47 17.52
C ASN A 134 -11.35 -1.42 16.42
N VAL A 135 -12.55 -1.20 15.87
CA VAL A 135 -13.08 -1.98 14.75
C VAL A 135 -13.73 -1.03 13.78
N THR A 136 -13.42 -1.16 12.49
CA THR A 136 -13.95 -0.30 11.43
C THR A 136 -14.35 -1.14 10.23
N GLY A 137 -15.55 -0.92 9.70
CA GLY A 137 -15.94 -1.36 8.37
C GLY A 137 -15.82 -0.21 7.39
N PHE A 138 -15.41 -0.50 6.16
CA PHE A 138 -15.24 0.52 5.12
C PHE A 138 -15.62 0.02 3.73
N THR A 139 -15.94 0.96 2.86
CA THR A 139 -16.01 0.76 1.42
C THR A 139 -15.56 2.01 0.69
N TYR A 140 -14.95 1.84 -0.48
CA TYR A 140 -14.62 2.95 -1.35
C TYR A 140 -14.78 2.59 -2.82
N THR A 141 -15.02 3.61 -3.63
CA THR A 141 -14.93 3.55 -5.08
C THR A 141 -13.88 4.55 -5.53
N VAL A 142 -12.95 4.09 -6.37
CA VAL A 142 -11.99 4.94 -7.08
C VAL A 142 -12.48 5.07 -8.52
N GLU A 143 -12.82 6.27 -8.97
CA GLU A 143 -13.15 6.58 -10.36
C GLU A 143 -11.89 6.99 -11.12
N ASP A 144 -11.81 6.61 -12.40
CA ASP A 144 -10.65 6.83 -13.28
C ASP A 144 -9.34 6.33 -12.67
N ILE A 145 -9.34 5.16 -12.03
CA ILE A 145 -8.18 4.63 -11.32
C ILE A 145 -6.95 4.52 -12.23
N GLN A 146 -5.83 5.11 -11.82
CA GLN A 146 -4.55 5.01 -12.53
C GLN A 146 -3.88 3.68 -12.19
N LEU A 147 -3.76 2.81 -13.19
CA LEU A 147 -3.15 1.49 -13.12
C LEU A 147 -1.80 1.49 -13.84
N ASN A 148 -0.89 0.65 -13.36
CA ASN A 148 0.44 0.46 -13.95
C ASN A 148 0.55 -0.99 -14.43
N GLY A 149 0.56 -1.17 -15.74
CA GLY A 149 0.89 -2.43 -16.40
C GLY A 149 2.25 -2.32 -17.07
N ASN A 150 2.60 -3.30 -17.90
CA ASN A 150 3.79 -3.24 -18.75
C ASN A 150 3.43 -3.21 -20.23
N ASP A 151 4.37 -2.87 -21.10
CA ASP A 151 4.30 -3.19 -22.53
C ASP A 151 5.01 -4.52 -22.83
N SER A 152 4.98 -4.94 -24.09
CA SER A 152 5.59 -6.20 -24.55
C SER A 152 7.11 -6.27 -24.37
N ASN A 153 7.77 -5.15 -24.04
CA ASN A 153 9.21 -5.06 -23.78
C ASN A 153 9.51 -4.94 -22.28
N GLY A 154 8.49 -4.98 -21.41
CA GLY A 154 8.64 -4.85 -19.95
C GLY A 154 8.73 -3.40 -19.46
N ASN A 155 8.33 -2.43 -20.29
CA ASN A 155 8.30 -1.04 -19.89
C ASN A 155 7.00 -0.74 -19.16
N GLY A 156 7.07 -0.07 -18.02
CA GLY A 156 5.86 0.35 -17.29
C GLY A 156 4.98 1.28 -18.12
N VAL A 157 3.72 0.90 -18.31
CA VAL A 157 2.67 1.66 -19.00
C VAL A 157 1.65 2.11 -17.97
N LEU A 158 1.45 3.41 -17.89
CA LEU A 158 0.46 4.04 -17.03
C LEU A 158 -0.80 4.37 -17.85
N PHE A 159 -1.96 4.03 -17.31
CA PHE A 159 -3.27 4.28 -17.93
C PHE A 159 -4.37 4.37 -16.87
N ASN A 160 -5.54 4.91 -17.22
CA ASN A 160 -6.73 4.90 -16.37
C ASN A 160 -7.66 3.74 -16.73
N ALA A 161 -8.42 3.24 -15.76
CA ALA A 161 -9.59 2.38 -15.95
C ALA A 161 -10.84 3.03 -15.31
N ASP A 162 -12.04 2.71 -15.78
CA ASP A 162 -13.31 3.34 -15.36
C ASP A 162 -13.44 3.47 -13.84
N LYS A 163 -13.29 2.37 -13.10
CA LYS A 163 -13.24 2.40 -11.64
C LYS A 163 -12.65 1.15 -11.01
N ALA A 164 -12.30 1.26 -9.74
CA ALA A 164 -12.11 0.13 -8.84
C ALA A 164 -12.98 0.29 -7.60
N LYS A 165 -13.51 -0.81 -7.09
CA LYS A 165 -14.27 -0.85 -5.82
C LYS A 165 -13.54 -1.69 -4.82
N ALA A 166 -13.63 -1.30 -3.56
CA ALA A 166 -13.21 -2.15 -2.48
C ALA A 166 -14.10 -1.98 -1.25
N TYR A 167 -14.13 -3.01 -0.43
CA TYR A 167 -14.74 -2.98 0.89
C TYR A 167 -14.01 -3.95 1.81
N GLY A 168 -14.11 -3.69 3.11
CA GLY A 168 -13.33 -4.41 4.08
C GLY A 168 -13.69 -4.10 5.51
N MET A 169 -12.93 -4.72 6.39
CA MET A 169 -13.00 -4.50 7.82
C MET A 169 -11.59 -4.54 8.40
N GLU A 170 -11.32 -3.62 9.31
CA GLU A 170 -10.10 -3.54 10.09
C GLU A 170 -10.42 -3.65 11.58
N ALA A 171 -9.56 -4.33 12.33
CA ALA A 171 -9.61 -4.37 13.78
C ALA A 171 -8.20 -4.30 14.36
N ASP A 172 -8.03 -3.45 15.37
CA ASP A 172 -6.78 -3.25 16.09
C ASP A 172 -7.01 -3.41 17.58
N LEU A 173 -6.13 -4.19 18.21
CA LEU A 173 -6.15 -4.53 19.62
C LEU A 173 -4.80 -4.16 20.24
N ASP A 174 -4.83 -3.41 21.33
CA ASP A 174 -3.70 -3.27 22.25
C ASP A 174 -4.16 -3.65 23.66
N TRP A 175 -3.49 -4.60 24.28
CA TRP A 175 -3.93 -5.16 25.55
C TRP A 175 -2.78 -5.39 26.52
N ARG A 176 -2.97 -4.93 27.76
CA ARG A 176 -2.11 -5.17 28.92
C ARG A 176 -2.88 -5.98 29.97
N PRO A 177 -3.04 -7.31 29.77
CA PRO A 177 -3.86 -8.15 30.65
C PRO A 177 -3.34 -8.22 32.09
N ILE A 178 -2.02 -8.22 32.25
CA ILE A 178 -1.30 -8.26 33.53
C ILE A 178 -0.13 -7.28 33.47
N PRO A 179 0.46 -6.87 34.62
CA PRO A 179 1.69 -6.10 34.62
C PRO A 179 2.75 -6.76 33.75
N ASN A 180 3.51 -5.93 33.03
CA ASN A 180 4.64 -6.32 32.19
C ASN A 180 4.32 -7.16 30.94
N LEU A 181 3.07 -7.63 30.74
CA LEU A 181 2.66 -8.26 29.49
C LEU A 181 1.94 -7.25 28.60
N SER A 182 2.46 -7.05 27.39
CA SER A 182 1.79 -6.29 26.34
C SER A 182 1.52 -7.20 25.14
N LEU A 183 0.30 -7.13 24.64
CA LEU A 183 -0.19 -7.84 23.48
C LEU A 183 -0.71 -6.82 22.49
N SER A 184 -0.42 -7.03 21.21
CA SER A 184 -1.05 -6.29 20.12
C SER A 184 -1.50 -7.27 19.04
N ALA A 185 -2.64 -6.97 18.44
CA ALA A 185 -3.16 -7.73 17.31
C ALA A 185 -3.79 -6.78 16.30
N GLY A 186 -3.59 -7.07 15.02
CA GLY A 186 -4.23 -6.37 13.90
C GLY A 186 -4.87 -7.38 12.96
N LEU A 187 -6.03 -7.05 12.44
CA LEU A 187 -6.74 -7.80 11.40
C LEU A 187 -7.19 -6.82 10.33
N SER A 188 -6.89 -7.14 9.08
CA SER A 188 -7.45 -6.48 7.90
C SER A 188 -8.10 -7.53 7.01
N LEU A 189 -9.33 -7.29 6.57
CA LEU A 189 -10.04 -8.05 5.56
C LEU A 189 -10.34 -7.12 4.40
N LEU A 190 -10.02 -7.54 3.18
CA LEU A 190 -10.18 -6.70 1.99
C LEU A 190 -10.71 -7.53 0.82
N HIS A 191 -11.74 -6.99 0.19
CA HIS A 191 -12.12 -7.37 -1.15
C HIS A 191 -11.95 -6.15 -2.06
N SER A 192 -11.32 -6.33 -3.21
CA SER A 192 -11.17 -5.28 -4.22
C SER A 192 -11.42 -5.85 -5.61
N GLU A 193 -11.88 -5.01 -6.52
CA GLU A 193 -12.23 -5.38 -7.88
C GLU A 193 -12.06 -4.18 -8.82
N ILE A 194 -11.38 -4.39 -9.95
CA ILE A 194 -11.32 -3.46 -11.08
C ILE A 194 -12.58 -3.65 -11.93
N GLN A 195 -13.30 -2.58 -12.23
CA GLN A 195 -14.55 -2.64 -13.00
C GLN A 195 -14.45 -1.79 -14.27
N ASP A 196 -13.86 -2.36 -15.33
CA ASP A 196 -13.88 -1.78 -16.69
C ASP A 196 -13.75 -2.88 -17.75
N THR A 197 -14.84 -3.15 -18.46
CA THR A 197 -14.90 -4.21 -19.49
C THR A 197 -14.09 -3.89 -20.75
N ARG A 198 -13.63 -2.63 -20.92
CA ARG A 198 -12.93 -2.17 -22.13
C ARG A 198 -11.42 -2.16 -21.98
N VAL A 199 -10.91 -2.36 -20.76
CA VAL A 199 -9.49 -2.24 -20.46
C VAL A 199 -8.82 -3.62 -20.46
N TYR A 200 -7.66 -3.67 -21.10
CA TYR A 200 -6.85 -4.87 -21.21
C TYR A 200 -5.40 -4.53 -20.83
N ALA A 201 -4.77 -5.41 -20.07
CA ALA A 201 -3.36 -5.31 -19.72
C ALA A 201 -2.52 -6.24 -20.60
N GLN A 202 -1.37 -5.76 -21.08
CA GLN A 202 -0.40 -6.62 -21.75
C GLN A 202 0.01 -7.74 -20.78
N VAL A 203 0.03 -8.97 -21.29
CA VAL A 203 0.44 -10.13 -20.49
C VAL A 203 1.95 -10.35 -20.60
N CYS A 204 2.47 -11.10 -19.64
CA CYS A 204 3.82 -11.66 -19.61
C CYS A 204 4.32 -12.10 -21.00
N ALA A 205 5.28 -11.37 -21.55
CA ALA A 205 5.83 -11.68 -22.86
C ALA A 205 7.34 -11.46 -22.89
N LEU A 206 8.04 -12.41 -23.53
CA LEU A 206 9.47 -12.31 -23.82
C LEU A 206 9.70 -12.59 -25.29
N ASN A 207 10.33 -11.66 -26.01
CA ASN A 207 10.58 -11.78 -27.45
C ASN A 207 9.31 -12.06 -28.27
N GLY A 208 8.18 -11.48 -27.88
CA GLY A 208 6.89 -11.65 -28.56
C GLY A 208 6.17 -12.97 -28.27
N VAL A 209 6.68 -13.79 -27.34
CA VAL A 209 6.05 -15.04 -26.92
C VAL A 209 5.51 -14.89 -25.51
N VAL A 210 4.27 -15.34 -25.28
CA VAL A 210 3.66 -15.36 -23.94
C VAL A 210 4.38 -16.41 -23.09
N VAL A 211 4.85 -16.03 -21.90
CA VAL A 211 5.69 -16.89 -21.03
C VAL A 211 4.99 -17.42 -19.78
N CYS A 212 3.75 -17.00 -19.50
CA CYS A 212 2.99 -17.45 -18.34
C CYS A 212 1.60 -17.97 -18.73
N THR A 213 0.93 -18.59 -17.77
CA THR A 213 -0.41 -19.16 -17.93
C THR A 213 -1.46 -18.12 -17.52
N VAL A 214 -2.00 -17.42 -18.51
CA VAL A 214 -3.05 -16.39 -18.34
C VAL A 214 -4.41 -17.07 -18.27
N ASN A 215 -5.16 -16.81 -17.20
CA ASN A 215 -6.48 -17.42 -16.97
C ASN A 215 -7.62 -16.52 -17.47
N ASP A 216 -7.37 -15.22 -17.59
CA ASP A 216 -8.34 -14.25 -18.11
C ASP A 216 -8.58 -14.40 -19.62
N PRO A 217 -9.75 -13.94 -20.12
CA PRO A 217 -9.97 -13.78 -21.55
C PRO A 217 -8.90 -12.88 -22.18
N THR A 218 -8.34 -13.33 -23.31
CA THR A 218 -7.28 -12.58 -24.01
C THR A 218 -7.68 -12.15 -25.42
N ILE A 219 -7.07 -11.06 -25.87
CA ILE A 219 -7.10 -10.59 -27.26
C ILE A 219 -5.68 -10.45 -27.80
N LYS A 220 -5.53 -10.50 -29.13
CA LYS A 220 -4.27 -10.22 -29.82
C LYS A 220 -4.37 -8.93 -30.62
N VAL A 221 -3.39 -8.05 -30.47
CA VAL A 221 -3.24 -6.82 -31.26
C VAL A 221 -1.82 -6.82 -31.82
N GLY A 222 -1.70 -7.07 -33.12
CA GLY A 222 -0.40 -7.30 -33.76
C GLY A 222 0.29 -8.54 -33.16
N ALA A 223 1.54 -8.38 -32.71
CA ALA A 223 2.31 -9.45 -32.07
C ALA A 223 2.04 -9.59 -30.56
N ASN A 224 1.22 -8.71 -29.99
CA ASN A 224 1.04 -8.59 -28.55
C ASN A 224 -0.27 -9.23 -28.10
N THR A 225 -0.23 -9.88 -26.94
CA THR A 225 -1.40 -10.47 -26.27
C THR A 225 -1.76 -9.62 -25.06
N PHE A 226 -3.06 -9.35 -24.87
CA PHE A 226 -3.57 -8.59 -23.73
C PHE A 226 -4.68 -9.38 -23.03
N ALA A 227 -4.70 -9.35 -21.71
CA ALA A 227 -5.72 -9.95 -20.85
C ALA A 227 -6.74 -8.89 -20.43
N GLN A 228 -8.03 -9.27 -20.42
CA GLN A 228 -9.08 -8.43 -19.87
C GLN A 228 -8.96 -8.41 -18.34
N ILE A 229 -8.99 -7.22 -17.73
CA ILE A 229 -8.74 -7.08 -16.27
C ILE A 229 -10.01 -6.78 -15.45
N ASN A 230 -11.17 -6.76 -16.10
CA ASN A 230 -12.45 -6.56 -15.43
C ASN A 230 -12.75 -7.73 -14.48
N GLY A 231 -13.02 -7.43 -13.21
CA GLY A 231 -13.29 -8.44 -12.18
C GLY A 231 -12.06 -8.81 -11.37
N ASN A 232 -10.87 -8.39 -11.77
CA ASN A 232 -9.64 -8.74 -11.08
C ASN A 232 -9.41 -7.86 -9.84
N PRO A 233 -8.80 -8.42 -8.77
CA PRO A 233 -8.44 -7.63 -7.61
C PRO A 233 -7.36 -6.61 -7.93
N LEU A 234 -7.26 -5.56 -7.11
CA LEU A 234 -6.15 -4.62 -7.22
C LEU A 234 -4.81 -5.34 -6.93
N PRO A 235 -3.74 -5.05 -7.69
CA PRO A 235 -2.43 -5.62 -7.40
C PRO A 235 -1.96 -5.24 -5.99
N ASN A 236 -1.31 -6.18 -5.32
CA ASN A 236 -0.80 -6.02 -3.95
C ASN A 236 -1.89 -5.72 -2.90
N ALA A 237 -3.14 -6.10 -3.16
CA ALA A 237 -4.26 -6.02 -2.22
C ALA A 237 -4.55 -7.41 -1.61
N PRO A 238 -3.88 -7.81 -0.52
CA PRO A 238 -4.12 -9.12 0.10
C PRO A 238 -5.54 -9.23 0.62
N THR A 239 -6.17 -10.40 0.45
CA THR A 239 -7.57 -10.60 0.91
C THR A 239 -7.73 -10.54 2.42
N TYR A 240 -6.67 -10.85 3.15
CA TYR A 240 -6.58 -10.59 4.58
C TYR A 240 -5.13 -10.36 5.02
N ASN A 241 -4.96 -9.70 6.15
CA ASN A 241 -3.70 -9.60 6.87
C ASN A 241 -3.96 -9.74 8.37
N VAL A 242 -3.10 -10.50 9.05
CA VAL A 242 -3.14 -10.68 10.51
C VAL A 242 -1.76 -10.40 11.06
N ASN A 243 -1.71 -9.50 12.04
CA ASN A 243 -0.50 -9.15 12.78
C ASN A 243 -0.72 -9.51 14.25
N LEU A 244 0.27 -10.13 14.88
CA LEU A 244 0.25 -10.44 16.31
C LEU A 244 1.62 -10.07 16.87
N ALA A 245 1.66 -9.38 18.01
CA ALA A 245 2.90 -9.23 18.75
C ALA A 245 2.64 -9.33 20.26
N ALA A 246 3.62 -9.90 20.96
CA ALA A 246 3.62 -10.03 22.40
C ALA A 246 4.98 -9.65 22.95
N ARG A 247 5.00 -8.93 24.07
CA ARG A 247 6.20 -8.61 24.84
C ARG A 247 5.94 -8.82 26.32
N TYR A 248 6.86 -9.52 26.98
CA TYR A 248 6.86 -9.69 28.43
C TYR A 248 8.15 -9.12 29.02
N ASP A 249 8.00 -8.14 29.90
CA ASP A 249 9.11 -7.50 30.62
C ASP A 249 9.32 -8.18 31.99
N ILE A 250 10.58 -8.37 32.36
CA ILE A 250 11.01 -8.93 33.64
C ILE A 250 11.91 -7.88 34.28
N PRO A 251 11.35 -6.99 35.13
CA PRO A 251 12.13 -5.99 35.84
C PRO A 251 13.20 -6.64 36.71
N VAL A 252 14.38 -6.04 36.75
CA VAL A 252 15.45 -6.40 37.69
C VAL A 252 15.86 -5.18 38.51
N ALA A 253 16.78 -5.36 39.45
CA ALA A 253 17.30 -4.25 40.26
C ALA A 253 17.96 -3.17 39.37
N ASP A 254 18.14 -1.98 39.95
CA ASP A 254 18.91 -0.88 39.38
C ASP A 254 18.41 -0.36 38.01
N GLY A 255 17.09 -0.42 37.78
CA GLY A 255 16.46 0.12 36.58
C GLY A 255 16.71 -0.71 35.31
N GLY A 256 17.20 -1.94 35.45
CA GLY A 256 17.33 -2.89 34.35
C GLY A 256 16.05 -3.69 34.11
N ALA A 257 15.93 -4.27 32.92
CA ALA A 257 14.88 -5.23 32.59
C ALA A 257 15.33 -6.22 31.51
N PHE A 258 15.01 -7.50 31.71
CA PHE A 258 14.97 -8.45 30.61
C PHE A 258 13.64 -8.35 29.90
N PHE A 259 13.59 -8.60 28.59
CA PHE A 259 12.33 -8.83 27.92
C PHE A 259 12.41 -9.91 26.85
N VAL A 260 11.28 -10.58 26.66
CA VAL A 260 11.03 -11.51 25.55
C VAL A 260 9.94 -10.90 24.69
N ALA A 261 10.20 -10.78 23.40
CA ALA A 261 9.23 -10.26 22.44
C ALA A 261 9.13 -11.16 21.21
N THR A 262 7.94 -11.29 20.65
CA THR A 262 7.69 -12.01 19.40
C THR A 262 6.67 -11.26 18.57
N ASP A 263 6.83 -11.30 17.26
CA ASP A 263 5.95 -10.69 16.28
C ASP A 263 5.68 -11.69 15.15
N TRP A 264 4.46 -11.69 14.63
CA TRP A 264 4.00 -12.60 13.61
C TRP A 264 3.12 -11.85 12.61
N ASN A 265 3.34 -12.12 11.33
CA ASN A 265 2.53 -11.64 10.23
C ASN A 265 2.04 -12.81 9.37
N LYS A 266 0.74 -12.82 9.07
CA LYS A 266 0.15 -13.73 8.10
C LYS A 266 -0.66 -12.96 7.08
N GLN A 267 -0.31 -13.11 5.81
CA GLN A 267 -0.99 -12.48 4.70
C GLN A 267 -1.73 -13.53 3.85
N GLY A 268 -2.92 -13.18 3.41
CA GLY A 268 -3.74 -13.96 2.49
C GLY A 268 -3.23 -13.93 1.05
N LYS A 269 -4.06 -14.46 0.14
CA LYS A 269 -3.75 -14.48 -1.29
C LYS A 269 -3.60 -13.05 -1.82
N THR A 270 -2.62 -12.84 -2.68
CA THR A 270 -2.29 -11.53 -3.24
C THR A 270 -1.91 -11.68 -4.71
N SER A 271 -2.59 -10.95 -5.59
CA SER A 271 -2.20 -10.83 -6.99
C SER A 271 -1.09 -9.79 -7.13
N VAL A 272 -0.01 -10.13 -7.84
CA VAL A 272 1.15 -9.24 -8.00
C VAL A 272 1.02 -8.39 -9.29
N VAL A 273 0.25 -8.86 -10.26
CA VAL A 273 0.00 -8.21 -11.56
C VAL A 273 -1.50 -7.91 -11.75
N LEU A 274 -1.87 -7.20 -12.82
CA LEU A 274 -3.25 -6.74 -13.08
C LEU A 274 -4.21 -7.82 -13.61
N TYR A 275 -3.67 -8.92 -14.13
CA TYR A 275 -4.42 -10.03 -14.72
C TYR A 275 -4.23 -11.33 -13.92
N ASP A 276 -5.20 -12.22 -13.96
CA ASP A 276 -5.11 -13.52 -13.32
C ASP A 276 -4.17 -14.46 -14.10
N SER A 277 -3.22 -15.02 -13.37
CA SER A 277 -2.24 -15.96 -13.90
C SER A 277 -1.85 -17.01 -12.87
N THR A 278 -1.41 -18.17 -13.33
CA THR A 278 -1.00 -19.23 -12.40
C THR A 278 0.28 -18.87 -11.63
N GLU A 279 1.19 -18.13 -12.25
CA GLU A 279 2.55 -17.89 -11.78
C GLU A 279 2.70 -16.65 -10.88
N PHE A 280 1.87 -15.61 -11.07
CA PHE A 280 2.04 -14.31 -10.40
C PHE A 280 1.04 -14.04 -9.28
N ASN A 281 0.41 -15.11 -8.77
CA ASN A 281 -0.44 -15.07 -7.60
C ASN A 281 0.29 -15.66 -6.38
N SER A 282 0.47 -14.83 -5.34
CA SER A 282 0.96 -15.30 -4.05
C SER A 282 -0.13 -16.12 -3.35
N LYS A 283 0.24 -17.29 -2.82
CA LYS A 283 -0.67 -18.13 -2.00
C LYS A 283 -0.82 -17.61 -0.55
N GLY A 284 -0.15 -16.51 -0.23
CA GLY A 284 -0.06 -15.93 1.10
C GLY A 284 1.36 -15.96 1.63
N SER A 285 1.58 -15.25 2.74
CA SER A 285 2.86 -15.23 3.44
C SER A 285 2.70 -15.49 4.92
N PHE A 286 3.74 -16.06 5.52
CA PHE A 286 3.84 -16.23 6.96
C PHE A 286 5.26 -15.93 7.41
N GLU A 287 5.41 -14.97 8.32
CA GLU A 287 6.70 -14.52 8.85
C GLU A 287 6.57 -14.30 10.35
N GLY A 288 7.60 -14.69 11.10
CA GLY A 288 7.64 -14.50 12.54
C GLY A 288 9.04 -14.17 13.04
N GLY A 289 9.09 -13.44 14.15
CA GLY A 289 10.29 -13.00 14.83
C GLY A 289 10.29 -13.33 16.31
N LEU A 290 11.48 -13.42 16.88
CA LEU A 290 11.71 -13.56 18.32
C LEU A 290 12.89 -12.66 18.71
N LYS A 291 12.76 -11.95 19.83
CA LYS A 291 13.80 -11.11 20.42
C LYS A 291 13.89 -11.39 21.92
N LEU A 292 15.11 -11.68 22.37
CA LEU A 292 15.48 -11.78 23.78
C LEU A 292 16.44 -10.64 24.08
N SER A 293 16.17 -9.87 25.12
CA SER A 293 16.91 -8.64 25.35
C SER A 293 17.12 -8.36 26.83
N TYR A 294 18.18 -7.62 27.13
CA TYR A 294 18.45 -6.99 28.41
C TYR A 294 18.70 -5.50 28.19
N SER A 295 17.99 -4.68 28.95
CA SER A 295 18.17 -3.23 29.02
C SER A 295 18.68 -2.83 30.39
N GLY A 296 19.63 -1.88 30.43
CA GLY A 296 20.23 -1.36 31.66
C GLY A 296 20.03 0.14 31.82
N ASP A 297 20.24 0.64 33.05
CA ASP A 297 20.21 2.07 33.40
C ASP A 297 18.96 2.79 32.90
N TYR A 298 17.78 2.25 33.21
CA TYR A 298 16.48 2.80 32.79
C TYR A 298 16.33 2.92 31.25
N GLY A 299 16.99 2.04 30.51
CA GLY A 299 16.94 1.99 29.05
C GLY A 299 18.01 2.82 28.34
N ALA A 300 19.05 3.28 29.03
CA ALA A 300 20.18 3.99 28.40
C ALA A 300 20.92 3.11 27.39
N TRP A 301 20.91 1.79 27.60
CA TRP A 301 21.46 0.83 26.65
C TRP A 301 20.66 -0.48 26.63
N GLU A 302 20.73 -1.18 25.50
CA GLU A 302 20.08 -2.47 25.28
C GLU A 302 21.05 -3.42 24.57
N VAL A 303 21.10 -4.68 25.01
CA VAL A 303 21.75 -5.78 24.28
C VAL A 303 20.69 -6.84 23.99
N ALA A 304 20.56 -7.23 22.73
CA ALA A 304 19.57 -8.21 22.32
C ALA A 304 20.12 -9.28 21.39
N ALA A 305 19.59 -10.49 21.53
CA ALA A 305 19.64 -11.53 20.53
C ALA A 305 18.29 -11.59 19.82
N PHE A 306 18.29 -11.64 18.49
CA PHE A 306 17.06 -11.68 17.71
C PHE A 306 17.14 -12.69 16.57
N ALA A 307 15.96 -13.17 16.17
CA ALA A 307 15.74 -13.93 14.96
C ALA A 307 14.56 -13.31 14.19
N ARG A 308 14.77 -13.02 12.90
CA ARG A 308 13.73 -12.59 11.95
C ARG A 308 13.48 -13.72 10.95
N ASN A 309 12.23 -13.88 10.52
CA ASN A 309 11.80 -15.03 9.70
C ASN A 309 12.28 -16.35 10.34
N ILE A 310 11.97 -16.56 11.62
CA ILE A 310 12.51 -17.66 12.43
C ILE A 310 12.16 -19.05 11.87
N THR A 311 11.05 -19.14 11.15
CA THR A 311 10.58 -20.33 10.43
C THR A 311 11.30 -20.58 9.09
N ASN A 312 12.08 -19.60 8.61
CA ASN A 312 12.80 -19.65 7.33
C ASN A 312 11.86 -19.87 6.13
N GLU A 313 10.68 -19.25 6.17
CA GLU A 313 9.70 -19.30 5.09
C GLU A 313 10.17 -18.51 3.88
N LYS A 314 9.81 -18.99 2.68
CA LYS A 314 10.07 -18.31 1.40
C LYS A 314 8.77 -17.71 0.89
N ASN A 315 8.58 -16.43 1.17
CA ASN A 315 7.40 -15.68 0.81
C ASN A 315 7.65 -14.88 -0.47
N LEU A 316 6.77 -15.05 -1.46
CA LEU A 316 6.81 -14.26 -2.69
C LEU A 316 6.48 -12.79 -2.36
N LYS A 317 7.40 -11.86 -2.64
CA LYS A 317 7.24 -10.42 -2.40
C LYS A 317 7.07 -9.62 -3.69
N GLY A 318 7.44 -10.17 -4.84
CA GLY A 318 7.27 -9.51 -6.12
C GLY A 318 7.69 -10.41 -7.29
N VAL A 319 7.44 -9.94 -8.51
CA VAL A 319 7.79 -10.66 -9.74
C VAL A 319 8.36 -9.70 -10.77
N ILE A 320 9.21 -10.23 -11.65
CA ILE A 320 9.57 -9.59 -12.92
C ILE A 320 8.91 -10.43 -14.01
N GLU A 321 7.67 -10.08 -14.36
CA GLU A 321 6.76 -10.95 -15.12
C GLU A 321 7.34 -11.43 -16.46
N ASN A 322 7.95 -10.53 -17.24
CA ASN A 322 8.47 -10.85 -18.57
C ASN A 322 9.71 -11.75 -18.55
N TYR A 323 10.37 -11.89 -17.39
CA TYR A 323 11.54 -12.75 -17.21
C TYR A 323 11.22 -13.99 -16.35
N MET A 324 9.96 -14.18 -15.95
CA MET A 324 9.54 -15.20 -14.97
C MET A 324 10.43 -15.26 -13.72
N ALA A 325 10.89 -14.11 -13.25
CA ALA A 325 11.72 -14.03 -12.06
C ALA A 325 10.86 -13.70 -10.83
N ALA A 326 11.06 -14.44 -9.75
CA ALA A 326 10.42 -14.18 -8.47
C ALA A 326 11.37 -13.45 -7.53
N VAL A 327 10.84 -12.49 -6.78
CA VAL A 327 11.52 -11.82 -5.68
C VAL A 327 10.95 -12.35 -4.38
N TYR A 328 11.80 -12.98 -3.57
CA TYR A 328 11.43 -13.52 -2.27
C TYR A 328 11.85 -12.59 -1.14
N ASN A 329 11.24 -12.80 0.03
CA ASN A 329 11.69 -12.23 1.29
C ASN A 329 13.14 -12.62 1.63
N GLU A 330 13.71 -11.89 2.57
CA GLU A 330 14.98 -12.27 3.19
C GLU A 330 14.84 -13.64 3.90
N PRO A 331 15.88 -14.49 3.86
CA PRO A 331 15.89 -15.74 4.60
C PRO A 331 15.90 -15.47 6.11
N ARG A 332 15.93 -16.54 6.92
CA ARG A 332 16.12 -16.38 8.36
C ARG A 332 17.40 -15.61 8.67
N ILE A 333 17.26 -14.55 9.46
CA ILE A 333 18.37 -13.74 9.97
C ILE A 333 18.41 -13.91 11.49
N VAL A 334 19.56 -14.31 12.01
CA VAL A 334 19.85 -14.35 13.46
C VAL A 334 20.98 -13.38 13.73
N GLY A 335 20.83 -12.54 14.75
CA GLY A 335 21.81 -11.52 15.04
C GLY A 335 21.82 -11.09 16.49
N LEU A 336 22.83 -10.28 16.80
CA LEU A 336 22.94 -9.54 18.05
C LEU A 336 22.82 -8.05 17.73
N SER A 337 22.14 -7.29 18.57
CA SER A 337 22.12 -5.83 18.51
C SER A 337 22.59 -5.24 19.84
N VAL A 338 23.22 -4.07 19.74
CA VAL A 338 23.55 -3.21 20.88
C VAL A 338 23.07 -1.82 20.53
N ASP A 339 22.13 -1.31 21.32
CA ASP A 339 21.56 0.01 21.17
C ASP A 339 21.99 0.86 22.36
N VAL A 340 22.45 2.09 22.09
CA VAL A 340 22.88 3.03 23.14
C VAL A 340 22.21 4.37 22.90
N HIS A 341 21.48 4.85 23.89
CA HIS A 341 20.77 6.13 23.86
C HIS A 341 21.59 7.15 24.66
N TRP A 342 22.09 8.15 23.95
CA TRP A 342 22.87 9.24 24.53
C TRP A 342 21.90 10.42 24.74
N HIS A 343 21.88 10.97 25.95
CA HIS A 343 21.11 12.16 26.30
C HIS A 343 21.93 13.44 26.10
#